data_AF-A0A9R1ME39-F1
#
_entry.id   AF-A0A9R1ME39-F1
#
_cell.length_a   1.000
_cell.length_b   1.000
_cell.length_c   1.000
_cell.angle_alpha   90.00
_cell.angle_beta   90.00
_cell.angle_gamma   90.00
#
_symmetry.space_group_name_H-M   'P 1'
#
loop_
_entity.id
_entity.type
_entity.pdbx_description
1 polymer ?
#
loop_
_entity_poly.entity_id
_entity_poly.type
_entity_poly.pdbx_seq_one_letter_code
_entity_poly.pdbx_strand_id
1 'polypeptide(L)'
;MDAGKTPHPLPLSAAQKQIRDDVPQVCGWALFNAFAIAGGQASLYIAGYTHLACNQSSSILPCLWIGMLCCAATQSAAAALALLLPCHRRRAITYLALAVTVLFHCIYAIHFRISLAAYPGGYIFGWIFYTVVICYMVVRDLTCLTDLLRGDGWGKQ
;
A
#
# COMPACT_ATOMS: atom_id res chain seq x y z
N MET A 1 26.04 14.78 39.32
CA MET A 1 26.56 15.03 37.96
C MET A 1 26.51 13.70 37.24
N ASP A 2 25.37 13.38 36.62
CA ASP A 2 25.17 12.08 35.97
C ASP A 2 25.67 12.14 34.53
N ALA A 3 26.62 11.27 34.23
CA ALA A 3 27.27 11.17 32.95
C ALA A 3 26.26 10.77 31.86
N GLY A 4 26.12 11.66 30.86
CA GLY A 4 25.31 11.44 29.68
C GLY A 4 25.77 10.21 28.92
N LYS A 5 24.94 9.16 28.93
CA LYS A 5 25.13 7.97 28.12
C LYS A 5 24.72 8.31 26.68
N THR A 6 25.71 8.60 25.84
CA THR A 6 25.51 8.83 24.41
C THR A 6 25.02 7.53 23.75
N PRO A 7 23.98 7.56 22.90
CA PRO A 7 23.56 6.38 22.16
C PRO A 7 24.63 6.08 21.11
N HIS A 8 25.24 4.89 21.17
CA HIS A 8 26.18 4.45 20.15
C HIS A 8 25.44 4.30 18.80
N PRO A 9 25.87 5.00 17.73
CA PRO A 9 25.34 4.79 16.39
C PRO A 9 25.69 3.38 15.91
N LEU A 10 24.74 2.71 15.27
CA LEU A 10 24.97 1.43 14.60
C LEU A 10 26.19 1.54 13.65
N PRO A 11 27.05 0.51 13.59
CA PRO A 11 28.15 0.49 12.65
C PRO A 11 27.60 0.60 11.23
N LEU A 12 28.22 1.45 10.42
CA LEU A 12 27.76 1.83 9.08
C LEU A 12 27.54 0.61 8.16
N SER A 13 28.26 -0.49 8.40
CA SER A 13 28.08 -1.77 7.69
C SER A 13 26.77 -2.50 8.05
N ALA A 14 26.30 -2.40 9.28
CA ALA A 14 25.04 -3.01 9.72
C ALA A 14 23.84 -2.25 9.15
N ALA A 15 23.90 -0.90 9.15
CA ALA A 15 22.88 -0.07 8.53
C ALA A 15 22.77 -0.30 7.00
N GLN A 16 23.91 -0.43 6.32
CA GLN A 16 23.94 -0.73 4.89
C GLN A 16 23.41 -2.12 4.55
N LYS A 17 23.71 -3.13 5.39
CA LYS A 17 23.16 -4.48 5.24
C LYS A 17 21.64 -4.48 5.43
N GLN A 18 21.12 -3.75 6.41
CA GLN A 18 19.69 -3.64 6.66
C GLN A 18 18.92 -3.00 5.50
N ILE A 19 19.43 -1.89 4.93
CA ILE A 19 18.82 -1.29 3.73
C ILE A 19 18.76 -2.30 2.58
N ARG A 20 19.81 -3.11 2.39
CA ARG A 20 19.84 -4.15 1.36
C ARG A 20 18.77 -5.22 1.58
N ASP A 21 18.51 -5.60 2.83
CA ASP A 21 17.55 -6.64 3.18
C ASP A 21 16.09 -6.13 3.12
N ASP A 22 15.84 -4.84 3.40
CA ASP A 22 14.51 -4.22 3.37
C ASP A 22 14.03 -3.88 1.92
N VAL A 23 14.96 -3.69 0.98
CA VAL A 23 14.64 -3.32 -0.42
C VAL A 23 13.77 -4.37 -1.14
N PRO A 24 14.11 -5.68 -1.15
CA PRO A 24 13.28 -6.71 -1.76
C PRO A 24 11.85 -6.75 -1.21
N GLN A 25 11.70 -6.49 0.09
CA GLN A 25 10.40 -6.45 0.75
C GLN A 25 9.55 -5.26 0.25
N VAL A 26 10.12 -4.05 0.22
CA VAL A 26 9.43 -2.86 -0.31
C VAL A 26 9.11 -3.02 -1.79
N CYS A 27 10.01 -3.62 -2.59
CA CYS A 27 9.76 -3.92 -3.99
C CYS A 27 8.63 -4.95 -4.18
N GLY A 28 8.64 -6.04 -3.40
CA GLY A 28 7.59 -7.05 -3.44
C GLY A 28 6.23 -6.48 -3.06
N TRP A 29 6.20 -5.60 -2.05
CA TRP A 29 5.02 -4.85 -1.65
C TRP A 29 4.48 -3.94 -2.77
N ALA A 30 5.34 -3.14 -3.40
CA ALA A 30 4.96 -2.26 -4.51
C ALA A 30 4.43 -3.06 -5.72
N LEU A 31 5.10 -4.15 -6.08
CA LEU A 31 4.66 -5.06 -7.16
C LEU A 31 3.29 -5.68 -6.86
N PHE A 32 3.07 -6.09 -5.62
CA PHE A 32 1.78 -6.66 -5.22
C PHE A 32 0.65 -5.62 -5.32
N ASN A 33 0.88 -4.39 -4.87
CA ASN A 33 -0.12 -3.32 -4.98
C ASN A 33 -0.42 -3.00 -6.44
N ALA A 34 0.60 -2.94 -7.31
CA ALA A 34 0.40 -2.76 -8.75
C ALA A 34 -0.40 -3.92 -9.37
N PHE A 35 -0.09 -5.17 -9.00
CA PHE A 35 -0.80 -6.36 -9.48
C PHE A 35 -2.27 -6.36 -9.03
N ALA A 36 -2.56 -6.02 -7.77
CA ALA A 36 -3.92 -5.96 -7.26
C ALA A 36 -4.78 -4.90 -7.98
N ILE A 37 -4.19 -3.74 -8.29
CA ILE A 37 -4.86 -2.68 -9.07
C ILE A 37 -5.14 -3.15 -10.50
N ALA A 38 -4.14 -3.72 -11.17
CA ALA A 38 -4.28 -4.21 -12.54
C ALA A 38 -5.26 -5.37 -12.65
N GLY A 39 -5.16 -6.36 -11.75
CA GLY A 39 -6.06 -7.51 -11.69
C GLY A 39 -7.50 -7.11 -11.37
N GLY A 40 -7.70 -6.14 -10.48
CA GLY A 40 -9.02 -5.57 -10.19
C GLY A 40 -9.66 -4.91 -11.41
N GLN A 41 -8.89 -4.12 -12.17
CA GLN A 41 -9.38 -3.53 -13.43
C GLN A 41 -9.66 -4.57 -14.50
N ALA A 42 -8.76 -5.53 -14.71
CA ALA A 42 -8.96 -6.59 -15.70
C ALA A 42 -10.24 -7.39 -15.39
N SER A 43 -10.49 -7.70 -14.11
CA SER A 43 -11.70 -8.41 -13.68
C SER A 43 -12.97 -7.62 -13.97
N LEU A 44 -12.96 -6.30 -13.71
CA LEU A 44 -14.08 -5.41 -14.01
C LEU A 44 -14.29 -5.20 -15.51
N TYR A 45 -13.21 -5.13 -16.28
CA TYR A 45 -13.26 -5.05 -17.73
C TYR A 45 -13.89 -6.32 -18.32
N ILE A 46 -13.48 -7.51 -17.87
CA ILE A 46 -14.05 -8.79 -18.29
C ILE A 46 -15.53 -8.88 -17.89
N ALA A 47 -15.87 -8.51 -16.65
CA ALA A 47 -17.26 -8.52 -16.19
C ALA A 47 -18.15 -7.56 -17.01
N GLY A 48 -17.63 -6.37 -17.34
CA GLY A 48 -18.30 -5.41 -18.23
C GLY A 48 -18.40 -5.89 -19.68
N TYR A 49 -17.43 -6.66 -20.17
CA TYR A 49 -17.49 -7.27 -21.50
C TYR A 49 -18.56 -8.37 -21.59
N THR A 50 -18.76 -9.14 -20.50
CA THR A 50 -19.79 -10.19 -20.43
C THR A 50 -21.21 -9.64 -20.25
N HIS A 51 -21.35 -8.42 -19.72
CA HIS A 51 -22.63 -7.72 -19.56
C HIS A 51 -22.68 -6.52 -20.51
N LEU A 52 -23.11 -6.75 -21.76
CA LEU A 52 -23.30 -5.75 -22.83
C LEU A 52 -24.41 -4.71 -22.53
N ALA A 53 -24.40 -4.11 -21.34
CA ALA A 53 -25.26 -2.98 -21.01
C ALA A 53 -24.48 -1.69 -21.27
N CYS A 54 -24.86 -1.01 -22.35
CA CYS A 54 -24.56 0.39 -22.60
C CYS A 54 -25.08 1.23 -21.43
N ASN A 55 -24.27 1.39 -20.38
CA ASN A 55 -24.58 2.25 -19.27
C ASN A 55 -23.34 3.09 -18.95
N GLN A 56 -23.55 4.40 -18.82
CA GLN A 56 -22.53 5.38 -18.47
C GLN A 56 -21.70 4.86 -17.31
N SER A 57 -20.48 4.40 -17.59
CA SER A 57 -19.45 4.30 -16.56
C SER A 57 -19.38 5.67 -15.93
N SER A 58 -19.88 5.77 -14.68
CA SER A 58 -20.00 7.03 -13.97
C SER A 58 -18.66 7.74 -14.06
N SER A 59 -18.64 9.03 -14.43
CA SER A 59 -17.42 9.82 -14.66
C SER A 59 -16.38 9.73 -13.52
N ILE A 60 -16.81 9.28 -12.35
CA ILE A 60 -16.01 9.08 -11.15
C ILE A 60 -15.15 7.80 -11.13
N LEU A 61 -15.53 6.71 -11.81
CA LEU A 61 -14.78 5.43 -11.76
C LEU A 61 -13.33 5.56 -12.29
N PRO A 62 -13.09 6.20 -13.46
CA PRO A 62 -11.73 6.47 -13.94
C PRO A 62 -10.94 7.34 -12.97
N CYS A 63 -11.58 8.35 -12.35
CA CYS A 63 -10.93 9.23 -11.37
C CYS A 63 -10.49 8.47 -10.11
N LEU A 64 -11.33 7.56 -9.60
CA LEU A 64 -10.98 6.70 -8.47
C LEU A 64 -9.82 5.76 -8.84
N TRP A 65 -9.80 5.24 -10.07
CA TRP A 65 -8.68 4.41 -10.54
C TRP A 65 -7.36 5.18 -10.62
N ILE A 66 -7.37 6.37 -11.19
CA ILE A 66 -6.20 7.27 -11.21
C ILE A 66 -5.76 7.57 -9.77
N GLY A 67 -6.70 7.85 -8.86
CA GLY A 67 -6.42 8.06 -7.44
C GLY A 67 -5.70 6.87 -6.79
N MET A 68 -6.12 5.64 -7.09
CA MET A 68 -5.46 4.42 -6.61
C MET A 68 -4.03 4.29 -7.13
N LEU A 69 -3.79 4.57 -8.43
CA LEU A 69 -2.44 4.57 -9.00
C LEU A 69 -1.54 5.61 -8.34
N CYS A 70 -2.05 6.83 -8.16
CA CYS A 70 -1.31 7.90 -7.49
C CYS A 70 -0.97 7.52 -6.05
N CYS A 71 -1.92 6.93 -5.32
CA CYS A 71 -1.67 6.46 -3.95
C CYS A 71 -0.61 5.36 -3.89
N ALA A 72 -0.69 4.34 -4.76
CA ALA A 72 0.29 3.26 -4.80
C ALA A 72 1.70 3.74 -5.17
N ALA A 73 1.81 4.66 -6.13
CA ALA A 73 3.08 5.29 -6.48
C ALA A 73 3.64 6.12 -5.31
N THR A 74 2.80 6.89 -4.63
CA THR A 74 3.20 7.74 -3.49
C THR A 74 3.61 6.90 -2.29
N GLN A 75 2.90 5.81 -2.00
CA GLN A 75 3.25 4.80 -0.99
C GLN A 75 4.63 4.18 -1.26
N SER A 76 4.86 3.75 -2.51
CA SER A 76 6.14 3.15 -2.93
C SER A 76 7.30 4.16 -2.82
N ALA A 77 7.06 5.40 -3.25
CA ALA A 77 8.04 6.49 -3.13
C ALA A 77 8.33 6.83 -1.66
N ALA A 78 7.30 6.90 -0.81
CA ALA A 78 7.46 7.15 0.61
C ALA A 78 8.23 6.03 1.30
N ALA A 79 7.96 4.76 0.99
CA ALA A 79 8.71 3.63 1.53
C ALA A 79 10.18 3.66 1.09
N ALA A 80 10.45 3.94 -0.19
CA ALA A 80 11.83 4.10 -0.69
C ALA A 80 12.55 5.27 0.02
N LEU A 81 11.87 6.41 0.20
CA LEU A 81 12.42 7.55 0.93
C LEU A 81 12.65 7.23 2.42
N ALA A 82 11.78 6.43 3.05
CA ALA A 82 11.93 6.00 4.43
C ALA A 82 13.20 5.14 4.63
N LEU A 83 13.61 4.37 3.61
CA LEU A 83 14.87 3.62 3.63
C LEU A 83 16.12 4.51 3.46
N LEU A 84 15.99 5.65 2.78
CA LEU A 84 17.11 6.54 2.46
C LEU A 84 17.35 7.64 3.50
N LEU A 85 16.35 7.92 4.36
CA LEU A 85 16.36 9.08 5.24
C LEU A 85 16.66 8.74 6.71
N PRO A 86 17.29 9.67 7.46
CA PRO A 86 17.60 9.47 8.87
C PRO A 86 16.34 9.39 9.75
N CYS A 87 16.48 8.76 10.92
CA CYS A 87 15.38 8.28 11.78
C CYS A 87 14.22 9.28 12.01
N HIS A 88 14.50 10.57 12.24
CA HIS A 88 13.44 11.56 12.46
C HIS A 88 12.57 11.79 11.22
N ARG A 89 13.17 11.83 10.02
CA ARG A 89 12.45 12.03 8.76
C ARG A 89 11.78 10.73 8.29
N ARG A 90 12.41 9.57 8.57
CA ARG A 90 11.84 8.24 8.33
C ARG A 90 10.46 8.08 8.97
N ARG A 91 10.30 8.45 10.25
CA ARG A 91 9.00 8.34 10.95
C ARG A 91 7.91 9.19 10.31
N ALA A 92 8.20 10.46 10.04
CA ALA A 92 7.24 11.36 9.40
C ALA A 92 6.78 10.83 8.03
N ILE A 93 7.72 10.29 7.24
CA ILE A 93 7.43 9.72 5.93
C ILE A 93 6.68 8.38 6.05
N THR A 94 6.96 7.58 7.07
CA THR A 94 6.24 6.33 7.31
C THR A 94 4.79 6.60 7.75
N TYR A 95 4.55 7.66 8.55
CA TYR A 95 3.19 8.12 8.84
C TYR A 95 2.47 8.66 7.60
N LEU A 96 3.17 9.39 6.74
CA LEU A 96 2.63 9.79 5.44
C LEU A 96 2.25 8.58 4.59
N ALA A 97 3.14 7.57 4.50
CA ALA A 97 2.87 6.32 3.79
C ALA A 97 1.63 5.61 4.36
N LEU A 98 1.49 5.55 5.69
CA LEU A 98 0.31 5.02 6.37
C LEU A 98 -0.96 5.80 5.99
N ALA A 99 -0.93 7.14 6.00
CA ALA A 99 -2.07 7.95 5.62
C ALA A 99 -2.50 7.72 4.15
N VAL A 100 -1.53 7.63 3.24
CA VAL A 100 -1.78 7.33 1.82
C VAL A 100 -2.30 5.89 1.62
N THR A 101 -1.90 4.95 2.49
CA THR A 101 -2.41 3.58 2.51
C THR A 101 -3.89 3.55 2.92
N VAL A 102 -4.25 4.26 4.00
CA VAL A 102 -5.65 4.39 4.41
C VAL A 102 -6.49 5.01 3.28
N LEU A 103 -5.98 6.07 2.65
CA LEU A 103 -6.65 6.70 1.52
C LEU A 103 -6.84 5.73 0.34
N PHE A 104 -5.80 4.96 0.00
CA PHE A 104 -5.88 3.94 -1.05
C PHE A 104 -6.99 2.93 -0.77
N HIS A 105 -7.07 2.39 0.45
CA HIS A 105 -8.14 1.45 0.81
C HIS A 105 -9.53 2.08 0.76
N CYS A 106 -9.67 3.34 1.17
CA CYS A 106 -10.94 4.07 1.06
C CYS A 106 -11.38 4.21 -0.40
N ILE A 107 -10.47 4.66 -1.28
CA ILE A 107 -10.75 4.80 -2.72
C ILE A 107 -11.07 3.44 -3.33
N TYR A 108 -10.32 2.39 -2.98
CA TYR A 108 -10.54 1.01 -3.42
C TYR A 108 -11.93 0.50 -2.99
N ALA A 109 -12.33 0.72 -1.73
CA ALA A 109 -13.64 0.32 -1.23
C ALA A 109 -14.79 1.07 -1.93
N ILE A 110 -14.65 2.39 -2.16
CA ILE A 110 -15.63 3.20 -2.89
C ILE A 110 -15.76 2.71 -4.33
N HIS A 111 -14.62 2.55 -5.03
CA HIS A 111 -14.57 2.07 -6.41
C HIS A 111 -15.34 0.76 -6.55
N PHE A 112 -15.08 -0.20 -5.67
CA PHE A 112 -15.77 -1.49 -5.71
C PHE A 112 -17.25 -1.44 -5.38
N ARG A 113 -17.66 -0.65 -4.39
CA ARG A 113 -19.09 -0.51 -4.09
C ARG A 113 -19.86 0.07 -5.28
N ILE A 114 -19.28 1.07 -5.96
CA ILE A 114 -19.87 1.63 -7.18
C ILE A 114 -19.90 0.57 -8.29
N SER A 115 -18.79 -0.13 -8.51
CA SER A 115 -18.73 -1.19 -9.52
C SER A 115 -19.76 -2.28 -9.26
N LEU A 116 -19.92 -2.74 -8.02
CA LEU A 116 -20.87 -3.77 -7.66
C LEU A 116 -22.33 -3.31 -7.82
N ALA A 117 -22.63 -2.06 -7.43
CA ALA A 117 -23.98 -1.51 -7.59
C ALA A 117 -24.42 -1.48 -9.07
N ALA A 118 -23.46 -1.47 -10.01
CA ALA A 118 -23.75 -1.54 -11.45
C ALA A 118 -24.10 -2.95 -11.96
N TYR A 119 -23.92 -4.02 -11.17
CA TYR A 119 -24.24 -5.40 -11.57
C TYR A 119 -25.56 -5.88 -10.92
N PRO A 120 -26.66 -6.00 -11.68
CA PRO A 120 -27.92 -6.52 -11.17
C PRO A 120 -27.79 -8.02 -10.90
N GLY A 121 -27.84 -8.42 -9.62
CA GLY A 121 -27.79 -9.84 -9.22
C GLY A 121 -26.90 -10.15 -8.02
N GLY A 122 -26.15 -9.17 -7.49
CA GLY A 122 -25.34 -9.35 -6.29
C GLY A 122 -24.27 -10.43 -6.50
N TYR A 123 -23.16 -10.05 -7.13
CA TYR A 123 -22.04 -10.96 -7.40
C TYR A 123 -21.31 -11.35 -6.10
N ILE A 124 -21.85 -12.33 -5.37
CA ILE A 124 -21.33 -12.84 -4.08
C ILE A 124 -19.86 -13.24 -4.20
N PHE A 125 -19.48 -13.86 -5.32
CA PHE A 125 -18.09 -14.24 -5.59
C PHE A 125 -17.16 -13.02 -5.62
N GLY A 126 -17.56 -11.93 -6.27
CA GLY A 126 -16.79 -10.69 -6.27
C GLY A 126 -16.72 -10.04 -4.90
N TRP A 127 -17.79 -10.10 -4.10
CA TRP A 127 -17.77 -9.65 -2.70
C TRP A 127 -16.72 -10.38 -1.87
N ILE A 128 -16.72 -11.72 -1.93
CA ILE A 128 -15.78 -12.55 -1.18
C ILE A 128 -14.36 -12.31 -1.68
N PHE A 129 -14.14 -12.39 -2.99
CA PHE A 129 -12.84 -12.18 -3.61
C PHE A 129 -12.25 -10.81 -3.25
N TYR A 130 -13.03 -9.74 -3.40
CA TYR A 130 -12.56 -8.38 -3.11
C TYR A 130 -12.30 -8.14 -1.62
N THR A 131 -13.14 -8.72 -0.75
CA THR A 131 -12.92 -8.67 0.70
C THR A 131 -11.63 -9.38 1.09
N VAL A 132 -11.35 -10.54 0.49
CA VAL A 132 -10.08 -11.24 0.71
C VAL A 132 -8.89 -10.40 0.22
N VAL A 133 -9.00 -9.78 -0.97
CA VAL A 133 -7.96 -8.92 -1.52
C VAL A 133 -7.68 -7.72 -0.62
N ILE A 134 -8.70 -6.97 -0.20
CA ILE A 134 -8.50 -5.79 0.66
C ILE A 134 -7.92 -6.18 2.03
N CYS A 135 -8.38 -7.29 2.64
CA CYS A 135 -7.82 -7.78 3.89
C CYS A 135 -6.35 -8.17 3.74
N TYR A 136 -6.00 -8.86 2.66
CA TYR A 136 -4.62 -9.24 2.39
C TYR A 136 -3.73 -8.01 2.14
N MET A 137 -4.22 -7.02 1.39
CA MET A 137 -3.52 -5.74 1.19
C MET A 137 -3.26 -5.04 2.52
N VAL A 138 -4.28 -4.88 3.36
CA VAL A 138 -4.15 -4.27 4.70
C VAL A 138 -3.08 -4.98 5.53
N VAL A 139 -3.10 -6.32 5.58
CA VAL A 139 -2.10 -7.08 6.35
C VAL A 139 -0.68 -6.85 5.82
N ARG A 140 -0.50 -6.84 4.50
CA ARG A 140 0.82 -6.59 3.88
C ARG A 140 1.30 -5.16 4.13
N ASP A 141 0.42 -4.18 3.94
CA ASP A 141 0.73 -2.77 4.15
C ASP A 141 1.13 -2.51 5.62
N LEU A 142 0.36 -3.03 6.58
CA LEU A 142 0.66 -2.92 8.01
C LEU A 142 1.98 -3.61 8.37
N THR A 143 2.27 -4.77 7.78
CA THR A 143 3.54 -5.49 8.03
C THR A 143 4.72 -4.68 7.53
N CYS A 144 4.69 -4.22 6.27
CA CYS A 144 5.74 -3.37 5.69
C CYS A 144 5.94 -2.05 6.46
N LEU A 145 4.86 -1.37 6.83
CA LEU A 145 4.93 -0.14 7.60
C LEU A 145 5.47 -0.39 9.02
N THR A 146 5.11 -1.51 9.63
CA THR A 146 5.64 -1.92 10.94
C THR A 146 7.13 -2.20 10.85
N ASP A 147 7.60 -2.89 9.82
CA ASP A 147 9.03 -3.16 9.62
C ASP A 147 9.79 -1.85 9.35
N LEU A 148 9.20 -0.93 8.58
CA LEU A 148 9.72 0.42 8.37
C LEU A 148 9.76 1.26 9.67
N LEU A 149 8.87 1.04 10.63
CA LEU A 149 8.87 1.69 11.95
C LEU A 149 9.74 0.95 12.99
N ARG A 150 10.02 -0.34 12.78
CA ARG A 150 10.82 -1.19 13.68
C ARG A 150 12.30 -1.19 13.34
N GLY A 151 12.68 -0.80 12.12
CA GLY A 151 14.08 -0.61 11.76
C GLY A 151 14.84 0.40 12.65
N ASP A 152 14.12 1.09 13.55
CA ASP A 152 14.57 1.96 14.64
C ASP A 152 15.09 1.21 15.88
N GLY A 153 14.77 -0.09 16.03
CA GLY A 153 14.70 -0.76 17.33
C GLY A 153 15.93 -1.56 17.79
N TRP A 154 16.90 -1.86 16.92
CA TRP A 154 17.95 -2.85 17.25
C TRP A 154 19.31 -2.29 17.69
N GLY A 155 19.39 -1.00 18.01
CA GLY A 155 20.49 -0.44 18.81
C GLY A 155 20.43 -0.81 20.31
N LYS A 156 19.71 -1.88 20.67
CA LYS A 156 19.68 -2.47 22.00
C LYS A 156 19.99 -3.96 21.88
N GLN A 157 21.27 -4.27 21.71
CA GLN A 157 21.92 -5.45 22.27
C GLN A 157 23.42 -5.13 22.41
#